data_AF-A0AA38LJ54-F1
#
_entry.id   AF-A0AA38LJ54-F1
#
_cell.length_a   1.000
_cell.length_b   1.000
_cell.length_c   1.000
_cell.angle_alpha   90.00
_cell.angle_beta   90.00
_cell.angle_gamma   90.00
#
_symmetry.space_group_name_H-M   'P 1'
#
loop_
_entity.id
_entity.type
_entity.pdbx_description
1 polymer ?
#
loop_
_entity_poly.entity_id
_entity_poly.type
_entity_poly.pdbx_seq_one_letter_code
_entity_poly.pdbx_strand_id
1 'polypeptide(L)'
;MYSELISTSIADGGPFASKTSYVKLLRSVKRETLKLIETFVDKAEDQPQIGKQFVPPMMDSVLGDYARNVPDARESEVLSLFATIINKYRSAMMEDVPRIFEAVFACTLEMITKNFEDYPEHRLKFFSLLKAIATYCFRALFVLSSQQLKLVMDSIIWAFRHTERNIAETGLNLLLEMLKNFQVSEFCNQFHQTYFLTIEQEIFAVLTDTFHKPGFKAHVLILQHLFCLVDSGALTLPLWDITALGPTAYPNNMVFVREYTIKLLGTSFPNMTAAEVTQFVDGLFESRNDLSTFKNHIRDFLVQSKEFSAQDNKDLYAEEAAAQRERERQRMLSIPGLIAPSELQDEMVDS
;
A
#
# COMPACT_ATOMS: atom_id res chain seq x y z
N MET A 1 -33.58 -7.87 6.54
CA MET A 1 -34.16 -7.38 7.81
C MET A 1 -33.32 -6.31 8.52
N TYR A 2 -32.25 -6.62 9.27
CA TYR A 2 -31.52 -5.59 10.04
C TYR A 2 -30.97 -4.46 9.17
N SER A 3 -30.40 -4.78 8.01
CA SER A 3 -29.92 -3.76 7.10
C SER A 3 -31.03 -2.87 6.56
N GLU A 4 -32.17 -3.45 6.15
CA GLU A 4 -33.33 -2.67 5.68
C GLU A 4 -33.84 -1.72 6.77
N LEU A 5 -33.94 -2.20 8.02
CA LEU A 5 -34.36 -1.36 9.15
C LEU A 5 -33.39 -0.20 9.39
N ILE A 6 -32.08 -0.42 9.24
CA ILE A 6 -31.07 0.64 9.33
C ILE A 6 -31.25 1.64 8.20
N SER A 7 -31.35 1.17 6.95
CA SER A 7 -31.49 2.04 5.76
C SER A 7 -32.76 2.88 5.85
N THR A 8 -33.91 2.29 6.21
CA THR A 8 -35.18 3.01 6.42
C THR A 8 -35.06 4.02 7.54
N SER A 9 -34.49 3.62 8.69
CA SER A 9 -34.33 4.54 9.83
C SER A 9 -33.44 5.74 9.49
N ILE A 10 -32.41 5.56 8.66
CA ILE A 10 -31.53 6.65 8.24
C ILE A 10 -32.21 7.54 7.19
N ALA A 11 -32.92 6.95 6.23
CA ALA A 11 -33.66 7.70 5.23
C ALA A 11 -34.74 8.60 5.85
N ASP A 12 -35.46 8.10 6.86
CA ASP A 12 -36.57 8.81 7.49
C ASP A 12 -36.14 9.74 8.64
N GLY A 13 -35.00 9.47 9.28
CA GLY A 13 -34.60 10.10 10.55
C GLY A 13 -33.74 11.37 10.44
N GLY A 14 -33.46 11.87 9.23
CA GLY A 14 -32.65 13.07 9.01
C GLY A 14 -31.14 12.92 9.33
N PRO A 15 -30.38 14.03 9.42
CA PRO A 15 -28.90 14.01 9.44
C PRO A 15 -28.23 13.26 10.60
N PHE A 16 -28.95 13.05 11.71
CA PHE A 16 -28.41 12.41 12.91
C PHE A 16 -28.99 11.01 13.16
N ALA A 17 -29.79 10.48 12.24
CA ALA A 17 -30.44 9.18 12.37
C ALA A 17 -29.44 8.04 12.64
N SER A 18 -28.29 8.07 11.93
CA SER A 18 -27.20 7.10 12.10
C SER A 18 -26.61 7.08 13.51
N LYS A 19 -26.73 8.19 14.25
CA LYS A 19 -26.17 8.36 15.59
C LYS A 19 -27.15 7.98 16.71
N THR A 20 -28.40 7.67 16.37
CA THR A 20 -29.43 7.27 17.34
C THR A 20 -29.10 5.91 17.98
N SER A 21 -29.53 5.72 19.23
CA SER A 21 -29.29 4.47 19.96
C SER A 21 -29.90 3.26 19.25
N TYR A 22 -31.07 3.42 18.62
CA TYR A 22 -31.72 2.35 17.89
C TYR A 22 -30.87 1.88 16.69
N VAL A 23 -30.45 2.80 15.82
CA VAL A 23 -29.60 2.45 14.66
C VAL A 23 -28.27 1.86 15.11
N LYS A 24 -27.64 2.41 16.16
CA LYS A 24 -26.41 1.86 16.74
C LYS A 24 -26.57 0.40 17.21
N LEU A 25 -27.68 0.07 17.86
CA LEU A 25 -27.95 -1.31 18.30
C LEU A 25 -28.11 -2.27 17.12
N LEU A 26 -28.86 -1.88 16.08
CA LEU A 26 -29.01 -2.71 14.88
C LEU A 26 -27.66 -2.92 14.17
N ARG A 27 -26.85 -1.86 14.07
CA ARG A 27 -25.48 -1.93 13.53
C ARG A 27 -24.58 -2.85 14.35
N SER A 28 -24.70 -2.81 15.68
CA SER A 28 -23.98 -3.72 16.58
C SER A 28 -24.32 -5.19 16.30
N VAL A 29 -25.59 -5.52 16.05
CA VAL A 29 -25.98 -6.90 15.70
C VAL A 29 -25.30 -7.35 14.40
N LYS A 30 -25.31 -6.50 13.35
CA LYS A 30 -24.61 -6.80 12.10
C LYS A 30 -23.11 -7.01 12.32
N ARG A 31 -22.48 -6.10 13.07
CA ARG A 31 -21.06 -6.14 13.40
C ARG A 31 -20.66 -7.44 14.10
N GLU A 32 -21.35 -7.81 15.17
CA GLU A 32 -21.01 -9.01 15.93
C GLU A 32 -21.31 -10.30 15.14
N THR A 33 -22.33 -10.28 14.26
CA THR A 33 -22.58 -11.38 13.31
C THR A 33 -21.41 -11.53 12.34
N LEU A 34 -20.92 -10.44 11.75
CA LEU A 34 -19.78 -10.48 10.82
C LEU A 34 -18.51 -10.95 11.52
N LYS A 35 -18.23 -10.49 12.75
CA LYS A 35 -17.08 -10.95 13.54
C LYS A 35 -17.15 -12.43 13.88
N LEU A 36 -18.33 -12.94 14.21
CA LEU A 36 -18.52 -14.37 14.46
C LEU A 36 -18.19 -15.20 13.22
N ILE A 37 -18.67 -14.77 12.04
CA ILE A 37 -18.37 -15.43 10.78
C ILE A 37 -16.89 -15.32 10.43
N GLU A 38 -16.30 -14.13 10.59
CA GLU A 38 -14.88 -13.90 10.36
C GLU A 38 -14.02 -14.81 11.24
N THR A 39 -14.32 -14.89 12.53
CA THR A 39 -13.63 -15.77 13.49
C THR A 39 -13.81 -17.23 13.12
N PHE A 40 -15.01 -17.64 12.72
CA PHE A 40 -15.28 -19.01 12.28
C PHE A 40 -14.44 -19.36 11.05
N VAL A 41 -14.38 -18.50 10.03
CA VAL A 41 -13.59 -18.73 8.82
C VAL A 41 -12.09 -18.77 9.12
N ASP A 42 -11.60 -17.86 9.97
CA ASP A 42 -10.19 -17.82 10.37
C ASP A 42 -9.78 -19.13 11.08
N LYS A 43 -10.58 -19.56 12.06
CA LYS A 43 -10.29 -20.72 12.92
C LYS A 43 -10.73 -22.06 12.37
N ALA A 44 -11.57 -22.11 11.33
CA ALA A 44 -11.94 -23.35 10.69
C ALA A 44 -10.68 -24.09 10.20
N GLU A 45 -10.64 -25.41 10.35
CA GLU A 45 -9.61 -26.22 9.71
C GLU A 45 -9.67 -26.01 8.18
N ASP A 46 -8.54 -26.22 7.49
CA ASP A 46 -8.45 -26.02 6.05
C ASP A 46 -9.29 -27.05 5.29
N GLN A 47 -10.58 -26.75 5.19
CA GLN A 47 -11.58 -27.55 4.52
C GLN A 47 -12.11 -26.74 3.35
N PRO A 48 -11.65 -27.04 2.11
CA PRO A 48 -12.10 -26.34 0.90
C PRO A 48 -13.63 -26.33 0.73
N GLN A 49 -14.33 -27.27 1.36
CA GLN A 49 -15.79 -27.36 1.34
C GLN A 49 -16.46 -26.23 2.14
N ILE A 50 -15.87 -25.75 3.24
CA ILE A 50 -16.42 -24.64 4.02
C ILE A 50 -16.42 -23.37 3.16
N GLY A 51 -15.30 -23.10 2.46
CA GLY A 51 -15.21 -22.01 1.49
C GLY A 51 -16.29 -22.12 0.42
N LYS A 52 -16.39 -23.27 -0.25
CA LYS A 52 -17.34 -23.48 -1.36
C LYS A 52 -18.81 -23.43 -0.96
N GLN A 53 -19.17 -23.88 0.24
CA GLN A 53 -20.57 -23.97 0.67
C GLN A 53 -21.07 -22.72 1.38
N PHE A 54 -20.23 -22.08 2.21
CA PHE A 54 -20.67 -20.95 3.04
C PHE A 54 -20.35 -19.59 2.45
N VAL A 55 -19.22 -19.44 1.75
CA VAL A 55 -18.80 -18.12 1.24
C VAL A 55 -19.73 -17.59 0.15
N PRO A 56 -20.08 -18.34 -0.92
CA PRO A 56 -20.91 -17.80 -1.99
C PRO A 56 -22.30 -17.33 -1.55
N PRO A 57 -23.09 -18.12 -0.78
CA PRO A 57 -24.42 -17.67 -0.34
C PRO A 57 -24.38 -16.44 0.57
N MET A 58 -23.37 -16.35 1.43
CA MET A 58 -23.17 -15.19 2.30
C MET A 58 -22.74 -13.96 1.51
N MET A 59 -21.84 -14.14 0.54
CA MET A 59 -21.22 -13.06 -0.23
C MET A 59 -22.27 -12.19 -0.93
N ASP A 60 -23.28 -12.81 -1.55
CA ASP A 60 -24.39 -12.13 -2.22
C ASP A 60 -25.10 -11.12 -1.31
N SER A 61 -25.45 -11.60 -0.11
CA SER A 61 -26.19 -10.81 0.87
C SER A 61 -25.34 -9.70 1.46
N VAL A 62 -24.08 -10.00 1.81
CA VAL A 62 -23.18 -9.06 2.48
C VAL A 62 -22.67 -7.97 1.54
N LEU A 63 -22.20 -8.34 0.33
CA LEU A 63 -21.66 -7.38 -0.63
C LEU A 63 -22.75 -6.45 -1.17
N GLY A 64 -23.90 -7.02 -1.55
CA GLY A 64 -25.01 -6.23 -2.07
C GLY A 64 -25.55 -5.23 -1.04
N ASP A 65 -25.58 -5.63 0.24
CA ASP A 65 -25.94 -4.74 1.34
C ASP A 65 -24.92 -3.62 1.55
N TYR A 66 -23.62 -3.94 1.58
CA TYR A 66 -22.55 -2.95 1.77
C TYR A 66 -22.58 -1.87 0.67
N ALA A 67 -22.68 -2.30 -0.59
CA ALA A 67 -22.66 -1.40 -1.75
C ALA A 67 -23.82 -0.39 -1.73
N ARG A 68 -25.04 -0.85 -1.41
CA ARG A 68 -26.26 -0.03 -1.43
C ARG A 68 -26.40 0.89 -0.22
N ASN A 69 -25.72 0.60 0.89
CA ASN A 69 -25.84 1.39 2.11
C ASN A 69 -25.16 2.75 1.99
N VAL A 70 -25.70 3.74 2.69
CA VAL A 70 -25.05 5.04 2.90
C VAL A 70 -23.77 4.89 3.73
N PRO A 71 -22.80 5.81 3.64
CA PRO A 71 -21.52 5.71 4.36
C PRO A 71 -21.63 5.34 5.84
N ASP A 72 -22.52 6.01 6.56
CA ASP A 72 -22.75 5.79 8.00
C ASP A 72 -23.38 4.42 8.35
N ALA A 73 -23.86 3.67 7.36
CA ALA A 73 -24.47 2.34 7.53
C ALA A 73 -23.59 1.18 7.02
N ARG A 74 -22.44 1.50 6.42
CA ARG A 74 -21.47 0.50 5.94
C ARG A 74 -20.64 0.01 7.12
N GLU A 75 -20.65 -1.30 7.36
CA GLU A 75 -19.85 -1.91 8.44
C GLU A 75 -18.44 -2.24 7.95
N SER A 76 -17.43 -1.75 8.67
CA SER A 76 -16.03 -1.95 8.31
C SER A 76 -15.64 -3.44 8.37
N GLU A 77 -16.32 -4.23 9.20
CA GLU A 77 -16.18 -5.69 9.31
C GLU A 77 -16.44 -6.45 8.01
N VAL A 78 -17.18 -5.87 7.05
CA VAL A 78 -17.31 -6.49 5.72
C VAL A 78 -15.93 -6.58 5.05
N LEU A 79 -15.13 -5.52 5.15
CA LEU A 79 -13.80 -5.47 4.55
C LEU A 79 -12.83 -6.46 5.23
N SER A 80 -12.84 -6.55 6.57
CA SER A 80 -11.99 -7.51 7.29
C SER A 80 -12.41 -8.95 7.03
N LEU A 81 -13.71 -9.24 6.97
CA LEU A 81 -14.23 -10.56 6.62
C LEU A 81 -13.69 -11.03 5.26
N PHE A 82 -13.78 -10.20 4.22
CA PHE A 82 -13.26 -10.58 2.90
C PHE A 82 -11.73 -10.65 2.85
N ALA A 83 -11.02 -9.82 3.63
CA ALA A 83 -9.58 -9.96 3.78
C ALA A 83 -9.22 -11.34 4.40
N THR A 84 -9.93 -11.73 5.47
CA THR A 84 -9.76 -13.02 6.15
C THR A 84 -10.10 -14.21 5.24
N ILE A 85 -11.19 -14.12 4.47
CA ILE A 85 -11.56 -15.15 3.48
C ILE A 85 -10.46 -15.31 2.41
N ILE A 86 -9.93 -14.21 1.87
CA ILE A 86 -8.86 -14.25 0.87
C ILE A 86 -7.55 -14.78 1.47
N ASN A 87 -7.20 -14.38 2.68
CA ASN A 87 -6.02 -14.91 3.38
C ASN A 87 -6.13 -16.43 3.61
N LYS A 88 -7.34 -16.93 3.90
CA LYS A 88 -7.62 -18.33 4.15
C LYS A 88 -7.58 -19.17 2.87
N TYR A 89 -8.36 -18.80 1.87
CA TYR A 89 -8.58 -19.62 0.67
C TYR A 89 -7.69 -19.22 -0.53
N ARG A 90 -7.00 -18.08 -0.44
CA ARG A 90 -5.98 -17.62 -1.38
C ARG A 90 -6.50 -17.63 -2.82
N SER A 91 -5.78 -18.28 -3.72
CA SER A 91 -6.08 -18.33 -5.15
C SER A 91 -7.46 -18.95 -5.47
N ALA A 92 -8.07 -19.70 -4.55
CA ALA A 92 -9.44 -20.19 -4.74
C ALA A 92 -10.48 -19.05 -4.82
N MET A 93 -10.16 -17.86 -4.30
CA MET A 93 -11.03 -16.67 -4.37
C MET A 93 -10.82 -15.83 -5.63
N MET A 94 -9.92 -16.22 -6.56
CA MET A 94 -9.57 -15.38 -7.73
C MET A 94 -10.79 -14.97 -8.56
N GLU A 95 -11.75 -15.87 -8.76
CA GLU A 95 -12.96 -15.61 -9.57
C GLU A 95 -13.95 -14.68 -8.85
N ASP A 96 -13.91 -14.62 -7.52
CA ASP A 96 -14.79 -13.78 -6.71
C ASP A 96 -14.25 -12.36 -6.49
N VAL A 97 -12.93 -12.16 -6.64
CA VAL A 97 -12.29 -10.84 -6.41
C VAL A 97 -12.92 -9.71 -7.22
N PRO A 98 -13.21 -9.83 -8.54
CA PRO A 98 -13.85 -8.75 -9.28
C PRO A 98 -15.17 -8.30 -8.67
N ARG A 99 -15.97 -9.24 -8.17
CA ARG A 99 -17.26 -8.98 -7.54
C ARG A 99 -17.12 -8.31 -6.16
N ILE A 100 -16.17 -8.78 -5.34
CA ILE A 100 -15.82 -8.13 -4.07
C ILE A 100 -15.41 -6.68 -4.35
N PHE A 101 -14.54 -6.49 -5.34
CA PHE A 101 -14.00 -5.19 -5.72
C PHE A 101 -15.10 -4.22 -6.18
N GLU A 102 -16.00 -4.66 -7.06
CA GLU A 102 -17.14 -3.85 -7.53
C GLU A 102 -18.03 -3.38 -6.38
N ALA A 103 -18.30 -4.25 -5.40
CA ALA A 103 -19.19 -3.93 -4.30
C ALA A 103 -18.59 -2.98 -3.26
N VAL A 104 -17.28 -3.12 -2.95
CA VAL A 104 -16.68 -2.44 -1.79
C VAL A 104 -15.69 -1.35 -2.16
N PHE A 105 -15.04 -1.40 -3.32
CA PHE A 105 -13.82 -0.61 -3.53
C PHE A 105 -14.11 0.88 -3.70
N ALA A 106 -14.82 1.25 -4.77
CA ALA A 106 -15.06 2.67 -5.09
C ALA A 106 -15.84 3.39 -3.97
N CYS A 107 -16.85 2.72 -3.42
CA CYS A 107 -17.72 3.31 -2.41
C CYS A 107 -17.02 3.48 -1.05
N THR A 108 -16.05 2.62 -0.71
CA THR A 108 -15.20 2.79 0.48
C THR A 108 -14.11 3.82 0.25
N LEU A 109 -13.50 3.83 -0.94
CA LEU A 109 -12.48 4.81 -1.29
C LEU A 109 -13.02 6.23 -1.15
N GLU A 110 -14.22 6.50 -1.69
CA GLU A 110 -14.90 7.79 -1.54
C GLU A 110 -15.16 8.18 -0.07
N MET A 111 -15.30 7.21 0.84
CA MET A 111 -15.46 7.50 2.26
C MET A 111 -14.13 7.90 2.91
N ILE A 112 -13.08 7.11 2.67
CA ILE A 112 -11.81 7.25 3.40
C ILE A 112 -10.93 8.37 2.86
N THR A 113 -11.13 8.83 1.62
CA THR A 113 -10.32 9.89 1.00
C THR A 113 -10.88 11.30 1.14
N LYS A 114 -12.07 11.47 1.74
CA LYS A 114 -12.69 12.80 1.95
C LYS A 114 -11.88 13.66 2.91
N ASN A 115 -11.33 13.06 3.95
CA ASN A 115 -10.43 13.68 4.91
C ASN A 115 -9.60 12.59 5.62
N PHE A 116 -8.63 13.00 6.44
CA PHE A 116 -7.72 12.09 7.13
C PHE A 116 -8.25 11.59 8.49
N GLU A 117 -9.42 12.03 8.95
CA GLU A 117 -9.91 11.76 10.32
C GLU A 117 -11.07 10.76 10.36
N ASP A 118 -11.95 10.81 9.36
CA ASP A 118 -13.15 9.99 9.32
C ASP A 118 -12.88 8.54 8.89
N TYR A 119 -13.71 7.63 9.40
CA TYR A 119 -13.70 6.20 9.07
C TYR A 119 -12.33 5.49 9.21
N PRO A 120 -11.61 5.64 10.35
CA PRO A 120 -10.29 5.03 10.53
C PRO A 120 -10.34 3.49 10.47
N GLU A 121 -11.42 2.87 10.97
CA GLU A 121 -11.61 1.41 10.88
C GLU A 121 -11.76 0.93 9.44
N HIS A 122 -12.55 1.64 8.61
CA HIS A 122 -12.73 1.30 7.19
C HIS A 122 -11.41 1.44 6.46
N ARG A 123 -10.63 2.48 6.74
CA ARG A 123 -9.32 2.70 6.13
C ARG A 123 -8.37 1.55 6.41
N LEU A 124 -8.22 1.16 7.68
CA LEU A 124 -7.36 0.04 8.07
C LEU A 124 -7.79 -1.26 7.37
N LYS A 125 -9.08 -1.59 7.41
CA LYS A 125 -9.61 -2.84 6.86
C LYS A 125 -9.65 -2.85 5.32
N PHE A 126 -9.81 -1.68 4.69
CA PHE A 126 -9.71 -1.51 3.24
C PHE A 126 -8.31 -1.87 2.73
N PHE A 127 -7.26 -1.32 3.36
CA PHE A 127 -5.89 -1.66 2.97
C PHE A 127 -5.50 -3.08 3.36
N SER A 128 -6.08 -3.64 4.43
CA SER A 128 -5.93 -5.07 4.74
C SER A 128 -6.51 -5.96 3.63
N LEU A 129 -7.71 -5.64 3.14
CA LEU A 129 -8.34 -6.33 2.01
C LEU A 129 -7.51 -6.20 0.73
N LEU A 130 -7.08 -4.98 0.40
CA LEU A 130 -6.28 -4.75 -0.80
C LEU A 130 -4.93 -5.49 -0.74
N LYS A 131 -4.30 -5.52 0.43
CA LYS A 131 -3.09 -6.33 0.67
C LYS A 131 -3.36 -7.82 0.46
N ALA A 132 -4.43 -8.36 1.04
CA ALA A 132 -4.79 -9.78 0.85
C ALA A 132 -4.99 -10.13 -0.64
N ILE A 133 -5.65 -9.25 -1.40
CA ILE A 133 -5.82 -9.39 -2.85
C ILE A 133 -4.46 -9.36 -3.57
N ALA A 134 -3.62 -8.37 -3.27
CA ALA A 134 -2.32 -8.22 -3.93
C ALA A 134 -1.36 -9.38 -3.63
N THR A 135 -1.42 -9.97 -2.43
CA THR A 135 -0.57 -11.09 -2.04
C THR A 135 -1.05 -12.43 -2.59
N TYR A 136 -2.36 -12.72 -2.52
CA TYR A 136 -2.87 -14.07 -2.81
C TYR A 136 -3.65 -14.20 -4.11
N CYS A 137 -4.16 -13.09 -4.63
CA CYS A 137 -5.02 -13.03 -5.81
C CYS A 137 -4.52 -11.99 -6.82
N PHE A 138 -3.21 -11.74 -6.90
CA PHE A 138 -2.64 -10.69 -7.75
C PHE A 138 -3.15 -10.74 -9.20
N ARG A 139 -3.26 -11.95 -9.78
CA ARG A 139 -3.76 -12.15 -11.14
C ARG A 139 -5.19 -11.64 -11.36
N ALA A 140 -6.01 -11.58 -10.31
CA ALA A 140 -7.35 -11.01 -10.40
C ALA A 140 -7.31 -9.49 -10.68
N LEU A 141 -6.22 -8.80 -10.33
CA LEU A 141 -6.03 -7.39 -10.67
C LEU A 141 -5.89 -7.16 -12.18
N PHE A 142 -5.52 -8.19 -12.96
CA PHE A 142 -5.42 -8.10 -14.43
C PHE A 142 -6.79 -8.15 -15.11
N VAL A 143 -7.78 -8.71 -14.43
CA VAL A 143 -9.17 -8.79 -14.93
C VAL A 143 -9.92 -7.49 -14.68
N LEU A 144 -9.38 -6.62 -13.80
CA LEU A 144 -9.96 -5.31 -13.54
C LEU A 144 -9.88 -4.43 -14.79
N SER A 145 -10.92 -3.62 -14.99
CA SER A 145 -10.89 -2.56 -16.00
C SER A 145 -9.78 -1.54 -15.69
N SER A 146 -9.30 -0.82 -16.71
CA SER A 146 -8.31 0.25 -16.53
C SER A 146 -8.75 1.30 -15.50
N GLN A 147 -10.05 1.57 -15.40
CA GLN A 147 -10.61 2.48 -14.39
C GLN A 147 -10.48 1.91 -12.98
N GLN A 148 -10.77 0.63 -12.77
CA GLN A 148 -10.62 -0.03 -11.48
C GLN A 148 -9.14 -0.12 -11.06
N LEU A 149 -8.24 -0.46 -11.98
CA LEU A 149 -6.80 -0.47 -11.69
C LEU A 149 -6.28 0.93 -11.35
N LYS A 150 -6.79 1.97 -12.02
CA LYS A 150 -6.51 3.36 -11.64
C LYS A 150 -6.95 3.66 -10.21
N LEU A 151 -8.15 3.24 -9.80
CA LEU A 151 -8.60 3.41 -8.41
C LEU A 151 -7.68 2.68 -7.41
N VAL A 152 -7.17 1.49 -7.76
CA VAL A 152 -6.14 0.81 -6.94
C VAL A 152 -4.91 1.70 -6.77
N MET A 153 -4.34 2.18 -7.87
CA MET A 153 -3.15 3.03 -7.83
C MET A 153 -3.39 4.33 -7.08
N ASP A 154 -4.52 5.01 -7.32
CA ASP A 154 -4.89 6.23 -6.61
C ASP A 154 -5.04 5.99 -5.10
N SER A 155 -5.61 4.85 -4.69
CA SER A 155 -5.75 4.49 -3.27
C SER A 155 -4.40 4.24 -2.60
N ILE A 156 -3.44 3.64 -3.31
CA ILE A 156 -2.08 3.38 -2.82
C ILE A 156 -1.31 4.69 -2.68
N ILE A 157 -1.43 5.58 -3.67
CA ILE A 157 -0.84 6.92 -3.65
C ILE A 157 -1.38 7.72 -2.45
N TRP A 158 -2.69 7.69 -2.26
CA TRP A 158 -3.31 8.32 -1.11
C TRP A 158 -2.80 7.73 0.22
N ALA A 159 -2.63 6.41 0.30
CA ALA A 159 -2.15 5.72 1.50
C ALA A 159 -0.74 6.16 1.88
N PHE A 160 0.23 6.12 0.96
CA PHE A 160 1.60 6.48 1.30
C PHE A 160 1.81 7.99 1.54
N ARG A 161 0.88 8.84 1.07
CA ARG A 161 0.81 10.26 1.44
C ARG A 161 0.18 10.54 2.80
N HIS A 162 -0.40 9.52 3.45
CA HIS A 162 -1.12 9.69 4.71
C HIS A 162 -0.21 10.14 5.85
N THR A 163 -0.75 10.90 6.80
CA THR A 163 -0.01 11.40 7.98
C THR A 163 0.19 10.34 9.05
N GLU A 164 -0.79 9.45 9.23
CA GLU A 164 -0.62 8.25 10.06
C GLU A 164 0.39 7.26 9.45
N ARG A 165 1.48 7.05 10.19
CA ARG A 165 2.60 6.17 9.82
C ARG A 165 2.18 4.77 9.35
N ASN A 166 1.27 4.11 10.07
CA ASN A 166 0.89 2.73 9.75
C ASN A 166 0.22 2.61 8.38
N ILE A 167 -0.59 3.60 8.00
CA ILE A 167 -1.25 3.63 6.69
C ILE A 167 -0.22 3.95 5.60
N ALA A 168 0.67 4.90 5.87
CA ALA A 168 1.74 5.25 4.93
C ALA A 168 2.66 4.07 4.63
N GLU A 169 3.13 3.37 5.67
CA GLU A 169 3.93 2.16 5.53
C GLU A 169 3.17 1.04 4.79
N THR A 170 1.88 0.88 5.07
CA THR A 170 1.05 -0.11 4.35
C THR A 170 0.98 0.22 2.85
N GLY A 171 0.77 1.50 2.49
CA GLY A 171 0.76 1.95 1.10
C GLY A 171 2.07 1.69 0.37
N LEU A 172 3.21 2.03 0.99
CA LEU A 172 4.54 1.81 0.40
C LEU A 172 4.85 0.31 0.20
N ASN A 173 4.55 -0.51 1.21
CA ASN A 173 4.78 -1.95 1.13
C ASN A 173 3.92 -2.60 0.04
N LEU A 174 2.65 -2.20 -0.04
CA LEU A 174 1.73 -2.68 -1.07
C LEU A 174 2.19 -2.28 -2.48
N LEU A 175 2.64 -1.04 -2.67
CA LEU A 175 3.21 -0.59 -3.93
C LEU A 175 4.43 -1.42 -4.33
N LEU A 176 5.37 -1.64 -3.40
CA LEU A 176 6.57 -2.42 -3.67
C LEU A 176 6.25 -3.88 -4.04
N GLU A 177 5.27 -4.48 -3.37
CA GLU A 177 4.78 -5.83 -3.68
C GLU A 177 4.14 -5.89 -5.08
N MET A 178 3.28 -4.91 -5.41
CA MET A 178 2.67 -4.81 -6.75
C MET A 178 3.72 -4.62 -7.84
N LEU A 179 4.72 -3.77 -7.63
CA LEU A 179 5.82 -3.55 -8.59
C LEU A 179 6.57 -4.85 -8.88
N LYS A 180 6.95 -5.60 -7.85
CA LYS A 180 7.60 -6.91 -8.00
C LYS A 180 6.73 -7.91 -8.76
N ASN A 181 5.43 -7.94 -8.47
CA ASN A 181 4.52 -8.84 -9.15
C ASN A 181 4.28 -8.45 -10.63
N PHE A 182 4.20 -7.15 -10.95
CA PHE A 182 4.06 -6.68 -12.33
C PHE A 182 5.33 -6.91 -13.15
N GLN A 183 6.52 -6.78 -12.55
CA GLN A 183 7.80 -7.04 -13.23
C GLN A 183 7.85 -8.43 -13.86
N VAL A 184 7.28 -9.45 -13.22
CA VAL A 184 7.29 -10.84 -13.69
C VAL A 184 6.03 -11.26 -14.45
N SER A 185 5.14 -10.31 -14.77
CA SER A 185 3.85 -10.57 -15.42
C SER A 185 3.84 -10.22 -16.91
N GLU A 186 2.91 -10.78 -17.68
CA GLU A 186 2.68 -10.38 -19.08
C GLU A 186 2.25 -8.90 -19.24
N PHE A 187 1.81 -8.24 -18.16
CA PHE A 187 1.37 -6.84 -18.15
C PHE A 187 2.48 -5.85 -17.79
N CYS A 188 3.74 -6.31 -17.64
CA CYS A 188 4.87 -5.47 -17.20
C CYS A 188 4.97 -4.17 -18.02
N ASN A 189 5.01 -4.26 -19.35
CA ASN A 189 5.12 -3.07 -20.20
C ASN A 189 3.90 -2.14 -20.07
N GLN A 190 2.67 -2.69 -20.18
CA GLN A 190 1.45 -1.89 -20.13
C GLN A 190 1.29 -1.13 -18.81
N PHE A 191 1.60 -1.81 -17.69
CA PHE A 191 1.55 -1.21 -16.36
C PHE A 191 2.54 -0.05 -16.25
N HIS A 192 3.81 -0.27 -16.61
CA HIS A 192 4.85 0.75 -16.44
C HIS A 192 4.73 1.90 -17.46
N GLN A 193 4.24 1.65 -18.67
CA GLN A 193 3.89 2.75 -19.60
C GLN A 193 2.82 3.68 -19.03
N THR A 194 1.92 3.16 -18.20
CA THR A 194 0.84 3.95 -17.60
C THR A 194 1.27 4.61 -16.30
N TYR A 195 2.00 3.91 -15.43
CA TYR A 195 2.20 4.32 -14.04
C TYR A 195 3.65 4.61 -13.63
N PHE A 196 4.67 4.27 -14.42
CA PHE A 196 6.08 4.40 -13.98
C PHE A 196 6.41 5.83 -13.55
N LEU A 197 6.17 6.81 -14.43
CA LEU A 197 6.50 8.22 -14.16
C LEU A 197 5.67 8.78 -13.01
N THR A 198 4.40 8.40 -12.91
CA THR A 198 3.54 8.78 -11.78
C THR A 198 4.09 8.22 -10.48
N ILE A 199 4.46 6.94 -10.43
CA ILE A 199 5.01 6.34 -9.21
C ILE A 199 6.32 7.03 -8.82
N GLU A 200 7.24 7.24 -9.77
CA GLU A 200 8.49 7.94 -9.52
C GLU A 200 8.27 9.35 -8.95
N GLN A 201 7.41 10.14 -9.60
CA GLN A 201 7.06 11.49 -9.18
C GLN A 201 6.47 11.51 -7.77
N GLU A 202 5.50 10.64 -7.50
CA GLU A 202 4.80 10.60 -6.23
C GLU A 202 5.71 10.15 -5.09
N ILE A 203 6.60 9.18 -5.34
CA ILE A 203 7.58 8.72 -4.35
C ILE A 203 8.60 9.81 -4.05
N PHE A 204 9.13 10.51 -5.04
CA PHE A 204 10.01 11.66 -4.79
C PHE A 204 9.29 12.76 -4.01
N ALA A 205 8.05 13.10 -4.39
CA ALA A 205 7.28 14.14 -3.71
C ALA A 205 7.08 13.86 -2.21
N VAL A 206 6.79 12.61 -1.85
CA VAL A 206 6.61 12.21 -0.43
C VAL A 206 7.93 12.04 0.29
N LEU A 207 8.94 11.49 -0.38
CA LEU A 207 10.29 11.34 0.17
C LEU A 207 10.91 12.69 0.58
N THR A 208 10.52 13.75 -0.12
CA THR A 208 10.97 15.12 0.13
C THR A 208 10.05 15.89 1.06
N ASP A 209 8.95 15.29 1.52
CA ASP A 209 8.13 15.84 2.59
C ASP A 209 8.76 15.45 3.95
N THR A 210 8.94 16.46 4.79
CA THR A 210 9.49 16.32 6.13
C THR A 210 8.62 15.49 7.08
N PHE A 211 7.34 15.27 6.77
CA PHE A 211 6.44 14.44 7.56
C PHE A 211 6.64 12.92 7.36
N HIS A 212 7.18 12.49 6.22
CA HIS A 212 7.20 11.08 5.83
C HIS A 212 8.55 10.39 6.02
N LYS A 213 9.46 11.00 6.79
CA LYS A 213 10.77 10.43 7.16
C LYS A 213 10.71 8.98 7.68
N PRO A 214 9.72 8.57 8.50
CA PRO A 214 9.64 7.17 8.95
C PRO A 214 9.55 6.15 7.82
N GLY A 215 9.01 6.54 6.66
CA GLY A 215 8.89 5.68 5.48
C GLY A 215 10.15 5.58 4.63
N PHE A 216 11.25 6.28 4.96
CA PHE A 216 12.43 6.46 4.10
C PHE A 216 12.93 5.17 3.46
N LYS A 217 13.06 4.09 4.26
CA LYS A 217 13.51 2.77 3.77
C LYS A 217 12.65 2.26 2.61
N ALA A 218 11.33 2.33 2.72
CA ALA A 218 10.43 1.79 1.71
C ALA A 218 10.43 2.65 0.44
N HIS A 219 10.54 3.98 0.56
CA HIS A 219 10.71 4.89 -0.59
C HIS A 219 11.98 4.54 -1.37
N VAL A 220 13.11 4.35 -0.67
CA VAL A 220 14.39 3.98 -1.27
C VAL A 220 14.28 2.64 -2.00
N LEU A 221 13.63 1.63 -1.42
CA LEU A 221 13.42 0.34 -2.07
C LEU A 221 12.56 0.44 -3.33
N ILE A 222 11.53 1.28 -3.32
CA ILE A 222 10.67 1.51 -4.50
C ILE A 222 11.45 2.22 -5.61
N LEU A 223 12.17 3.30 -5.28
CA LEU A 223 13.01 4.00 -6.26
C LEU A 223 14.09 3.08 -6.83
N GLN A 224 14.79 2.33 -5.99
CA GLN A 224 15.80 1.38 -6.45
C GLN A 224 15.20 0.35 -7.40
N HIS A 225 14.00 -0.17 -7.08
CA HIS A 225 13.30 -1.12 -7.94
C HIS A 225 13.03 -0.53 -9.32
N LEU A 226 12.50 0.69 -9.41
CA LEU A 226 12.24 1.39 -10.68
C LEU A 226 13.54 1.60 -11.49
N PHE A 227 14.61 2.03 -10.82
CA PHE A 227 15.90 2.30 -11.47
C PHE A 227 16.61 1.02 -11.94
N CYS A 228 16.44 -0.10 -11.23
CA CYS A 228 16.89 -1.41 -11.71
C CYS A 228 16.04 -1.89 -12.89
N LEU A 229 14.73 -1.66 -12.85
CA LEU A 229 13.79 -2.17 -13.85
C LEU A 229 14.10 -1.66 -15.26
N VAL A 230 14.44 -0.37 -15.40
CA VAL A 230 14.71 0.27 -16.71
C VAL A 230 15.95 -0.27 -17.42
N ASP A 231 16.83 -0.95 -16.69
CA ASP A 231 18.05 -1.59 -17.21
C ASP A 231 17.98 -3.13 -17.20
N SER A 232 16.97 -3.70 -16.55
CA SER A 232 16.81 -5.17 -16.40
C SER A 232 16.50 -5.92 -17.70
N GLY A 233 16.13 -5.20 -18.77
CA GLY A 233 15.61 -5.79 -20.01
C GLY A 233 14.14 -6.23 -19.96
N ALA A 234 13.46 -6.10 -18.80
CA ALA A 234 12.04 -6.44 -18.68
C ALA A 234 11.12 -5.45 -19.42
N LEU A 235 11.51 -4.17 -19.49
CA LEU A 235 10.78 -3.13 -20.21
C LEU A 235 11.26 -3.06 -21.66
N THR A 236 10.52 -3.73 -22.54
CA THR A 236 10.80 -3.80 -23.98
C THR A 236 10.12 -2.72 -24.79
N LEU A 237 9.11 -2.03 -24.22
CA LEU A 237 8.42 -0.91 -24.85
C LEU A 237 8.89 0.43 -24.25
N PRO A 238 8.86 1.52 -25.06
CA PRO A 238 9.17 2.86 -24.57
C PRO A 238 8.25 3.33 -23.45
N LEU A 239 8.83 3.97 -22.44
CA LEU A 239 8.10 4.64 -21.35
C LEU A 239 7.62 6.06 -21.71
N TRP A 240 8.14 6.65 -22.78
CA TRP A 240 7.74 7.98 -23.24
C TRP A 240 6.54 7.92 -24.18
N ASP A 241 5.84 9.05 -24.34
CA ASP A 241 4.76 9.17 -25.32
C ASP A 241 5.34 9.16 -26.75
N ILE A 242 5.25 8.00 -27.39
CA ILE A 242 5.68 7.77 -28.77
C ILE A 242 4.88 8.63 -29.75
N THR A 243 3.63 8.97 -29.43
CA THR A 243 2.76 9.76 -30.32
C THR A 243 3.22 11.22 -30.34
N ALA A 244 3.64 11.74 -29.18
CA ALA A 244 4.13 13.11 -29.05
C ALA A 244 5.60 13.28 -29.47
N LEU A 245 6.48 12.33 -29.14
CA LEU A 245 7.94 12.47 -29.29
C LEU A 245 8.54 11.60 -30.41
N GLY A 246 7.81 10.59 -30.87
CA GLY A 246 8.28 9.61 -31.83
C GLY A 246 9.00 8.40 -31.19
N PRO A 247 9.10 7.29 -31.92
CA PRO A 247 9.63 6.03 -31.38
C PRO A 247 11.14 6.02 -31.12
N THR A 248 11.87 6.98 -31.70
CA THR A 248 13.34 7.09 -31.59
C THR A 248 13.78 8.35 -30.84
N ALA A 249 12.87 8.99 -30.09
CA ALA A 249 13.18 10.17 -29.29
C ALA A 249 14.31 9.90 -28.28
N TYR A 250 14.33 8.68 -27.75
CA TYR A 250 15.32 8.22 -26.78
C TYR A 250 15.93 6.89 -27.25
N PRO A 251 17.22 6.65 -26.95
CA PRO A 251 17.87 5.40 -27.31
C PRO A 251 17.36 4.21 -26.49
N ASN A 252 16.96 4.44 -25.23
CA ASN A 252 16.38 3.43 -24.34
C ASN A 252 15.66 4.09 -23.16
N ASN A 253 14.95 3.27 -22.37
CA ASN A 253 14.21 3.73 -21.19
C ASN A 253 15.11 4.33 -20.10
N MET A 254 16.35 3.85 -19.95
CA MET A 254 17.29 4.38 -18.96
C MET A 254 17.64 5.85 -19.22
N VAL A 255 17.96 6.22 -20.47
CA VAL A 255 18.26 7.61 -20.83
C VAL A 255 17.04 8.51 -20.66
N PHE A 256 15.85 8.03 -21.07
CA PHE A 256 14.60 8.76 -20.88
C PHE A 256 14.32 9.05 -19.40
N VAL A 257 14.36 8.02 -18.55
CA VAL A 257 14.07 8.14 -17.12
C VAL A 257 15.10 9.05 -16.46
N ARG A 258 16.39 8.92 -16.78
CA ARG A 258 17.43 9.84 -16.29
C ARG A 258 17.12 11.31 -16.58
N GLU A 259 16.78 11.65 -17.82
CA GLU A 259 16.43 13.03 -18.18
C GLU A 259 15.14 13.50 -17.49
N TYR A 260 14.14 12.62 -17.38
CA TYR A 260 12.91 12.89 -16.67
C TYR A 260 13.17 13.18 -15.18
N THR A 261 13.94 12.34 -14.47
CA THR A 261 14.28 12.53 -13.06
C THR A 261 15.04 13.84 -12.84
N ILE A 262 16.02 14.17 -13.69
CA ILE A 262 16.77 15.43 -13.60
C ILE A 262 15.82 16.62 -13.72
N LYS A 263 14.89 16.59 -14.69
CA LYS A 263 13.90 17.66 -14.88
C LYS A 263 12.93 17.76 -13.71
N LEU A 264 12.44 16.63 -13.20
CA LEU A 264 11.52 16.56 -12.06
C LEU A 264 12.16 17.20 -10.82
N LEU A 265 13.37 16.77 -10.46
CA LEU A 265 14.07 17.25 -9.28
C LEU A 265 14.58 18.68 -9.45
N GLY A 266 15.05 19.07 -10.64
CA GLY A 266 15.46 20.46 -10.91
C GLY A 266 14.30 21.45 -10.77
N THR A 267 13.07 21.02 -11.06
CA THR A 267 11.86 21.82 -10.86
C THR A 267 11.44 21.86 -9.38
N SER A 268 11.61 20.74 -8.67
CA SER A 268 11.18 20.59 -7.28
C SER A 268 12.17 21.22 -6.28
N PHE A 269 13.45 21.32 -6.65
CA PHE A 269 14.54 21.86 -5.83
C PHE A 269 15.22 23.07 -6.48
N PRO A 270 14.56 24.24 -6.55
CA PRO A 270 15.12 25.42 -7.23
C PRO A 270 16.39 25.97 -6.56
N ASN A 271 16.71 25.51 -5.35
CA ASN A 271 17.93 25.88 -4.63
C ASN A 271 19.16 25.02 -5.02
N MET A 272 18.96 23.91 -5.72
CA MET A 272 20.04 23.06 -6.20
C MET A 272 20.37 23.43 -7.65
N THR A 273 21.65 23.47 -7.97
CA THR A 273 22.11 23.71 -9.33
C THR A 273 21.79 22.52 -10.21
N ALA A 274 21.64 22.76 -11.52
CA ALA A 274 21.44 21.68 -12.48
C ALA A 274 22.57 20.63 -12.45
N ALA A 275 23.79 21.05 -12.13
CA ALA A 275 24.94 20.17 -11.99
C ALA A 275 24.81 19.23 -10.77
N GLU A 276 24.41 19.76 -9.61
CA GLU A 276 24.19 18.97 -8.39
C GLU A 276 23.06 17.94 -8.58
N VAL A 277 21.94 18.35 -9.18
CA VAL A 277 20.82 17.44 -9.48
C VAL A 277 21.27 16.34 -10.47
N THR A 278 22.01 16.72 -11.51
CA THR A 278 22.53 15.75 -12.50
C THR A 278 23.46 14.74 -11.83
N GLN A 279 24.42 15.21 -11.02
CA GLN A 279 25.34 14.34 -10.29
C GLN A 279 24.61 13.39 -9.33
N PHE A 280 23.56 13.87 -8.66
CA PHE A 280 22.74 13.03 -7.79
C PHE A 280 22.05 11.92 -8.58
N VAL A 281 21.36 12.25 -9.68
CA VAL A 281 20.66 11.26 -10.51
C VAL A 281 21.64 10.26 -11.12
N ASP A 282 22.81 10.72 -11.57
CA ASP A 282 23.88 9.83 -12.05
C ASP A 282 24.33 8.84 -10.98
N GLY A 283 24.56 9.33 -9.75
CA GLY A 283 24.89 8.49 -8.61
C GLY A 283 23.81 7.43 -8.31
N LEU A 284 22.52 7.76 -8.46
CA LEU A 284 21.43 6.77 -8.33
C LEU A 284 21.52 5.67 -9.39
N PHE A 285 21.78 6.02 -10.65
CA PHE A 285 21.95 5.02 -11.71
C PHE A 285 23.19 4.15 -11.47
N GLU A 286 24.33 4.75 -11.15
CA GLU A 286 25.59 4.02 -10.89
C GLU A 286 25.46 3.04 -9.71
N SER A 287 24.77 3.46 -8.64
CA SER A 287 24.60 2.67 -7.42
C SER A 287 23.34 1.80 -7.39
N ARG A 288 22.54 1.73 -8.47
CA ARG A 288 21.23 1.02 -8.49
C ARG A 288 21.27 -0.42 -7.96
N ASN A 289 22.38 -1.13 -8.17
CA ASN A 289 22.56 -2.52 -7.72
C ASN A 289 23.10 -2.66 -6.28
N ASP A 290 23.53 -1.56 -5.65
CA ASP A 290 24.00 -1.50 -4.26
C ASP A 290 23.05 -0.63 -3.43
N LEU A 291 22.14 -1.29 -2.71
CA LEU A 291 21.15 -0.63 -1.87
C LEU A 291 21.78 0.30 -0.83
N SER A 292 22.95 -0.04 -0.30
CA SER A 292 23.59 0.79 0.73
C SER A 292 24.04 2.12 0.15
N THR A 293 24.76 2.08 -0.98
CA THR A 293 25.24 3.28 -1.66
C THR A 293 24.09 4.09 -2.25
N PHE A 294 23.09 3.43 -2.86
CA PHE A 294 21.88 4.08 -3.38
C PHE A 294 21.11 4.83 -2.28
N LYS A 295 20.91 4.18 -1.13
CA LYS A 295 20.28 4.80 0.05
C LYS A 295 21.06 6.01 0.54
N ASN A 296 22.40 5.93 0.58
CA ASN A 296 23.24 7.03 1.03
C ASN A 296 23.13 8.24 0.09
N HIS A 297 23.15 8.03 -1.23
CA HIS A 297 22.94 9.13 -2.18
C HIS A 297 21.62 9.87 -1.94
N ILE A 298 20.52 9.13 -1.76
CA ILE A 298 19.21 9.73 -1.47
C ILE A 298 19.26 10.50 -0.14
N ARG A 299 19.86 9.92 0.89
CA ARG A 299 19.98 10.59 2.19
C ARG A 299 20.75 11.89 2.10
N ASP A 300 21.90 11.88 1.43
CA ASP A 300 22.76 13.05 1.29
C ASP A 300 22.04 14.15 0.50
N PHE A 301 21.33 13.78 -0.56
CA PHE A 301 20.49 14.69 -1.33
C PHE A 301 19.40 15.34 -0.46
N LEU A 302 18.67 14.54 0.34
CA LEU A 302 17.68 15.08 1.27
C LEU A 302 18.33 16.04 2.27
N VAL A 303 19.44 15.67 2.92
CA VAL A 303 20.11 16.54 3.91
C VAL A 303 20.62 17.84 3.28
N GLN A 304 21.10 17.80 2.04
CA GLN A 304 21.52 18.99 1.29
C GLN A 304 20.34 19.90 0.93
N SER A 305 19.12 19.36 0.81
CA SER A 305 17.92 20.16 0.63
C SER A 305 17.66 21.06 1.85
N LYS A 306 17.30 22.31 1.61
CA LYS A 306 17.07 23.30 2.68
C LYS A 306 15.98 22.87 3.68
N GLU A 307 15.02 22.08 3.24
CA GLU A 307 13.88 21.64 4.06
C GLU A 307 14.30 20.65 5.15
N PHE A 308 15.37 19.89 4.92
CA PHE A 308 15.88 18.88 5.85
C PHE A 308 17.15 19.32 6.59
N SER A 309 17.90 20.29 6.06
CA SER A 309 19.17 20.73 6.66
C SER A 309 19.01 21.35 8.05
N ALA A 310 17.82 21.87 8.37
CA ALA A 310 17.49 22.48 9.66
C ALA A 310 16.73 21.55 10.63
N GLN A 311 16.51 20.28 10.28
CA GLN A 311 15.63 19.37 11.04
C GLN A 311 16.38 18.20 11.71
N ASP A 312 15.75 17.57 12.71
CA ASP A 312 16.21 16.28 13.24
C ASP A 312 16.00 15.19 12.18
N ASN A 313 17.09 14.53 11.80
CA ASN A 313 17.14 13.55 10.71
C ASN A 313 17.35 12.12 11.19
N LYS A 314 17.17 11.84 12.49
CA LYS A 314 17.31 10.48 13.08
C LYS A 314 16.47 9.42 12.37
N ASP A 315 15.28 9.76 11.90
CA ASP A 315 14.40 8.81 11.21
C ASP A 315 15.00 8.28 9.90
N LEU A 316 15.87 9.05 9.23
CA LEU A 316 16.60 8.59 8.04
C LEU A 316 17.67 7.52 8.33
N TYR A 317 17.98 7.32 9.62
CA TYR A 317 18.97 6.36 10.14
C TYR A 317 18.32 5.28 11.02
N ALA A 318 16.99 5.19 11.05
CA ALA A 318 16.26 4.29 11.93
C ALA A 318 16.63 2.81 11.69
N GLU A 319 16.88 2.44 10.43
CA GLU A 319 17.29 1.08 10.05
C GLU A 319 18.70 0.74 10.56
N GLU A 320 19.67 1.65 10.38
CA GLU A 320 21.03 1.48 10.87
C GLU A 320 21.05 1.37 12.40
N ALA A 321 20.27 2.20 13.09
CA ALA A 321 20.13 2.16 14.54
C ALA A 321 19.48 0.86 15.04
N ALA A 322 18.53 0.28 14.29
CA ALA A 322 17.93 -1.02 14.61
C ALA A 322 18.92 -2.16 14.38
N ALA A 323 19.65 -2.15 13.26
CA ALA A 323 20.65 -3.16 12.94
C ALA A 323 21.86 -3.14 13.89
N GLN A 324 22.22 -1.97 14.42
CA GLN A 324 23.25 -1.82 15.45
C GLN A 324 22.78 -2.39 16.79
N ARG A 325 21.54 -2.07 17.21
CA ARG A 325 20.93 -2.61 18.44
C ARG A 325 20.82 -4.13 18.41
N GLU A 326 20.43 -4.70 17.27
CA GLU A 326 20.36 -6.16 17.10
C GLU A 326 21.74 -6.82 17.18
N ARG A 327 22.76 -6.22 16.54
CA ARG A 327 24.14 -6.71 16.64
C ARG A 327 24.69 -6.63 18.07
N GLU A 328 24.41 -5.55 18.78
CA GLU A 328 24.77 -5.40 20.20
C GLU A 328 24.04 -6.43 21.06
N ARG A 329 22.75 -6.66 20.82
CA ARG A 329 21.96 -7.69 21.49
C ARG A 329 22.52 -9.10 21.26
N GLN A 330 22.83 -9.47 20.01
CA GLN A 330 23.45 -10.75 19.68
C GLN A 330 24.81 -10.92 20.36
N ARG A 331 25.60 -9.84 20.45
CA ARG A 331 26.85 -9.84 21.21
C ARG A 331 26.61 -10.05 22.71
N MET A 332 25.60 -9.42 23.30
CA MET A 332 25.24 -9.62 24.71
C MET A 332 24.79 -11.07 24.98
N LEU A 333 23.99 -11.67 24.08
CA LEU A 333 23.58 -13.08 24.15
C LEU A 333 24.77 -14.05 24.08
N SER A 334 25.83 -13.70 23.36
CA SER A 334 27.04 -14.52 23.25
C SER A 334 27.92 -14.52 24.51
N ILE A 335 27.66 -13.64 25.49
CA ILE A 335 28.43 -13.53 26.73
C ILE A 335 27.58 -14.06 27.90
N PRO A 336 27.90 -15.24 28.47
CA PRO A 336 27.14 -15.80 29.58
C PRO A 336 27.06 -14.84 30.78
N GLY A 337 25.83 -14.61 31.28
CA GLY A 337 25.56 -13.79 32.47
C GLY A 337 25.32 -12.30 32.21
N LEU A 338 25.35 -11.84 30.94
CA LEU A 338 25.13 -10.42 30.61
C LEU A 338 23.65 -10.05 30.41
N ILE A 339 22.78 -11.05 30.17
CA ILE A 339 21.34 -10.90 30.02
C ILE A 339 20.64 -11.59 31.19
N ALA A 340 19.66 -10.93 31.77
CA ALA A 340 18.93 -11.48 32.92
C ALA A 340 18.14 -12.75 32.51
N PRO A 341 18.11 -13.82 33.33
CA PRO A 341 17.38 -15.06 33.00
C PRO A 341 15.90 -14.87 32.68
N SER A 342 15.25 -13.82 33.23
CA SER A 342 13.86 -13.47 32.92
C SER A 342 13.66 -13.00 31.47
N GLU A 343 14.66 -12.34 30.89
CA GLU A 343 14.61 -11.82 29.51
C GLU A 343 14.88 -12.93 28.47
N LEU A 344 15.36 -14.11 28.91
CA LEU A 344 15.57 -15.29 28.07
C LEU A 344 14.32 -16.19 28.01
N GLN A 345 13.43 -16.11 29.01
CA GLN A 345 12.26 -17.00 29.13
C GLN A 345 11.06 -16.54 28.30
N ASP A 346 10.86 -15.23 28.10
CA ASP A 346 9.78 -14.71 27.27
C ASP A 346 9.88 -15.15 25.79
N GLU A 347 11.06 -15.57 25.31
CA GLU A 347 11.26 -16.02 23.92
C GLU A 347 10.93 -17.51 23.69
N MET A 348 10.92 -18.35 24.73
CA MET A 348 10.59 -19.78 24.56
C MET A 348 9.09 -20.05 24.41
N VAL A 349 8.24 -19.04 24.61
CA VAL A 349 6.78 -19.16 24.60
C VAL A 349 6.16 -18.77 23.24
N ASP A 350 6.92 -18.08 22.38
CA ASP A 350 6.48 -17.57 21.07
C ASP A 350 7.13 -18.25 19.85
N SER A 351 7.75 -19.44 20.03
CA SER A 351 8.29 -20.27 18.92
C SER A 351 7.32 -21.29 18.37
#